data_AF-A0A7S0AN44-F1
#
_entry.id   AF-A0A7S0AN44-F1
#
_cell.length_a   1.000
_cell.length_b   1.000
_cell.length_c   1.000
_cell.angle_alpha   90.00
_cell.angle_beta   90.00
_cell.angle_gamma   90.00
#
_symmetry.space_group_name_H-M   'P 1'
#
loop_
_entity.id
_entity.type
_entity.pdbx_description
1 polymer ?
#
loop_
_entity_poly.entity_id
_entity_poly.type
_entity_poly.pdbx_seq_one_letter_code
_entity_poly.pdbx_strand_id
1 'polypeptide(L)'
;AELQEHMRVCPQSPANNFVCPHCTKRFQNIYADGCLKCDGQARYNEHLIVCPKSPANIHQCEHCSWNAANRYDEDGRLLYDGREDFARHSRICPKSPANNFSCKYCGETFTNGYAVDGRLVSEGKARLELHLKVCRSVPANCNICEYCSQKFPDVYTADGLVSKGQLLLQEHLLVCPKGPARTASADPTVQQIVLEINQQVRQYSQEPLRLKNYLRALQLKWHPDKTSEPQATAAEVFRAVQQHWEATFKQ
;
A
#
# COMPACT_ATOMS: atom_id res chain seq x y z
N ALA A 1 23.37 -55.93 44.59
CA ALA A 1 23.79 -56.41 43.26
C ALA A 1 22.58 -56.72 42.38
N GLU A 2 21.69 -57.63 42.79
CA GLU A 2 20.53 -58.07 41.97
C GLU A 2 19.56 -56.95 41.58
N LEU A 3 19.27 -55.99 42.48
CA LEU A 3 18.44 -54.83 42.15
C LEU A 3 19.10 -53.90 41.12
N GLN A 4 20.41 -53.67 41.21
CA GLN A 4 21.13 -52.85 40.24
C GLN A 4 21.15 -53.53 38.87
N GLU A 5 21.31 -54.85 38.83
CA GLU A 5 21.27 -55.62 37.59
C GLU A 5 19.87 -55.64 36.97
N HIS A 6 18.81 -55.80 37.78
CA HIS A 6 17.44 -55.66 37.32
C HIS A 6 17.17 -54.25 36.77
N MET A 7 17.60 -53.19 37.47
CA MET A 7 17.42 -51.80 37.02
C MET A 7 18.14 -51.49 35.71
N ARG A 8 19.22 -52.22 35.39
CA ARG A 8 19.96 -52.12 34.12
C ARG A 8 19.14 -52.66 32.95
N VAL A 9 18.39 -53.74 33.15
CA VAL A 9 17.63 -54.42 32.07
C VAL A 9 16.13 -54.13 32.10
N CYS A 10 15.63 -53.51 33.17
CA CYS A 10 14.21 -53.27 33.35
C CYS A 10 13.69 -52.29 32.28
N PRO A 11 12.65 -52.66 31.52
CA PRO A 11 12.06 -51.81 30.48
C PRO A 11 11.41 -50.54 31.07
N GLN A 12 10.99 -50.58 32.33
CA GLN A 12 10.40 -49.43 33.02
C GLN A 12 11.45 -48.50 33.64
N SER A 13 12.72 -48.89 33.63
CA SER A 13 13.82 -48.04 34.10
C SER A 13 13.91 -46.78 33.23
N PRO A 14 13.92 -45.57 33.82
CA PRO A 14 14.12 -44.33 33.07
C PRO A 14 15.41 -44.31 32.25
N ALA A 15 16.44 -45.03 32.72
CA ALA A 15 17.72 -45.18 32.01
C ALA A 15 17.61 -45.95 30.68
N ASN A 16 16.50 -46.67 30.47
CA ASN A 16 16.25 -47.48 29.28
C ASN A 16 15.17 -46.89 28.38
N ASN A 17 14.64 -45.69 28.68
CA ASN A 17 13.51 -45.11 27.96
C ASN A 17 13.82 -43.68 27.54
N PHE A 18 14.01 -43.48 26.24
CA PHE A 18 14.34 -42.20 25.63
C PHE A 18 13.13 -41.69 24.86
N VAL A 19 12.67 -40.48 25.18
CA VAL A 19 11.49 -39.88 24.55
C VAL A 19 11.90 -38.64 23.80
N CYS A 20 11.60 -38.59 22.51
CA CYS A 20 11.84 -37.39 21.70
C CYS A 20 11.01 -36.22 22.22
N PRO A 21 11.64 -35.09 22.61
CA PRO A 21 10.91 -33.94 23.14
C PRO A 21 10.03 -33.26 22.08
N HIS A 22 10.27 -33.52 20.79
CA HIS A 22 9.58 -32.86 19.68
C HIS A 22 8.37 -33.64 19.16
N CYS A 23 8.44 -34.97 19.16
CA CYS A 23 7.41 -35.82 18.56
C CYS A 23 6.84 -36.90 19.48
N THR A 24 7.31 -36.95 20.74
CA THR A 24 6.92 -37.91 21.78
C THR A 24 7.17 -39.38 21.46
N LYS A 25 7.84 -39.69 20.33
CA LYS A 25 8.27 -41.04 19.97
C LYS A 25 9.23 -41.57 21.03
N ARG A 26 9.01 -42.82 21.45
CA ARG A 26 9.78 -43.49 22.49
C ARG A 26 10.75 -44.50 21.86
N PHE A 27 11.94 -44.58 22.43
CA PHE A 27 13.00 -45.51 22.07
C PHE A 27 13.43 -46.23 23.34
N GLN A 28 13.58 -47.54 23.27
CA GLN A 28 13.81 -48.36 24.45
C GLN A 28 14.99 -49.30 24.23
N ASN A 29 15.84 -49.45 25.25
CA ASN A 29 16.84 -50.52 25.25
C ASN A 29 16.11 -51.87 25.38
N ILE A 30 16.37 -52.78 24.44
CA ILE A 30 15.82 -54.14 24.49
C ILE A 30 16.95 -55.10 24.84
N TYR A 31 16.81 -55.80 25.96
CA TYR A 31 17.73 -56.84 26.40
C TYR A 31 17.09 -58.22 26.19
N ALA A 32 17.87 -59.17 25.69
CA ALA A 32 17.49 -60.59 25.65
C ALA A 32 18.69 -61.42 26.12
N ASP A 33 18.45 -62.35 27.04
CA ASP A 33 19.46 -63.21 27.66
C ASP A 33 20.63 -62.43 28.30
N GLY A 34 20.31 -61.28 28.91
CA GLY A 34 21.30 -60.39 29.54
C GLY A 34 22.12 -59.52 28.57
N CYS A 35 21.91 -59.68 27.26
CA CYS A 35 22.62 -58.96 26.20
C CYS A 35 21.74 -57.87 25.55
N LEU A 36 22.34 -56.71 25.24
CA LEU A 36 21.66 -55.62 24.52
C LEU A 36 21.39 -56.05 23.06
N LYS A 37 20.13 -56.15 22.67
CA LYS A 37 19.69 -56.47 21.30
C LYS A 37 19.31 -55.24 20.50
N CYS A 38 18.78 -54.21 21.15
CA CYS A 38 18.44 -52.94 20.52
C CYS A 38 18.93 -51.81 21.43
N ASP A 39 19.83 -50.99 20.90
CA ASP A 39 20.30 -49.77 21.56
C ASP A 39 19.28 -48.64 21.31
N GLY A 40 18.43 -48.39 22.31
CA GLY A 40 17.44 -47.34 22.27
C GLY A 40 18.06 -45.94 22.25
N GLN A 41 19.22 -45.76 22.88
CA GLN A 41 19.94 -44.48 22.91
C GLN A 41 20.49 -44.13 21.53
N ALA A 42 21.10 -45.11 20.83
CA ALA A 42 21.58 -44.92 19.47
C ALA A 42 20.43 -44.52 18.51
N ARG A 43 19.32 -45.26 18.54
CA ARG A 43 18.13 -44.96 17.70
C ARG A 43 17.48 -43.62 18.05
N TYR A 44 17.49 -43.23 19.34
CA TYR A 44 17.03 -41.92 19.77
C TYR A 44 17.90 -40.80 19.18
N ASN A 45 19.23 -40.94 19.25
CA ASN A 45 20.17 -39.97 18.69
C ASN A 45 20.01 -39.83 17.17
N GLU A 46 19.89 -40.95 16.45
CA GLU A 46 19.58 -40.95 15.02
C GLU A 46 18.26 -40.24 14.73
N HIS A 47 17.22 -40.54 15.51
CA HIS A 47 15.92 -39.90 15.35
C HIS A 47 15.97 -38.38 15.55
N LEU A 48 16.76 -37.86 16.50
CA LEU A 48 16.86 -36.42 16.71
C LEU A 48 17.32 -35.66 15.47
N ILE A 49 18.15 -36.29 14.63
CA ILE A 49 18.65 -35.73 13.38
C ILE A 49 17.53 -35.68 12.33
N VAL A 50 16.71 -36.73 12.24
CA VAL A 50 15.69 -36.89 11.19
C VAL A 50 14.26 -36.57 11.65
N CYS A 51 14.08 -36.11 12.89
CA CYS A 51 12.76 -35.86 13.45
C CYS A 51 12.09 -34.70 12.70
N PRO A 52 10.92 -34.89 12.06
CA PRO A 52 10.25 -33.84 11.28
C PRO A 52 9.69 -32.70 12.15
N LYS A 53 9.57 -32.93 13.46
CA LYS A 53 9.15 -31.91 14.44
C LYS A 53 10.33 -31.22 15.14
N SER A 54 11.56 -31.65 14.86
CA SER A 54 12.75 -30.97 15.38
C SER A 54 12.82 -29.56 14.78
N PRO A 55 13.07 -28.51 15.60
CA PRO A 55 13.27 -27.15 15.09
C PRO A 55 14.36 -27.05 14.02
N ALA A 56 15.38 -27.93 14.06
CA ALA A 56 16.43 -27.98 13.05
C ALA A 56 15.93 -28.42 11.66
N ASN A 57 14.80 -29.13 11.62
CA ASN A 57 14.19 -29.65 10.40
C ASN A 57 12.96 -28.86 9.96
N ILE A 58 12.56 -27.81 10.69
CA ILE A 58 11.40 -26.97 10.35
C ILE A 58 11.91 -25.60 9.91
N HIS A 59 11.57 -25.23 8.68
CA HIS A 59 11.86 -23.93 8.08
C HIS A 59 10.57 -23.12 8.02
N GLN A 60 10.50 -22.06 8.83
CA GLN A 60 9.33 -21.19 8.93
C GLN A 60 9.57 -19.87 8.22
N CYS A 61 8.60 -19.41 7.43
CA CYS A 61 8.67 -18.09 6.82
C CYS A 61 8.49 -17.00 7.88
N GLU A 62 9.35 -15.99 7.90
CA GLU A 62 9.23 -14.85 8.82
C GLU A 62 8.05 -13.93 8.46
N HIS A 63 7.61 -13.96 7.19
CA HIS A 63 6.57 -13.07 6.67
C HIS A 63 5.18 -13.72 6.66
N CYS A 64 5.08 -15.04 6.79
CA CYS A 64 3.79 -15.74 6.81
C CYS A 64 3.83 -17.00 7.69
N SER A 65 2.68 -17.60 7.98
CA SER A 65 2.59 -18.78 8.84
C SER A 65 2.96 -20.10 8.14
N TRP A 66 3.50 -20.04 6.92
CA TRP A 66 3.89 -21.24 6.18
C TRP A 66 5.20 -21.82 6.71
N ASN A 67 5.26 -23.14 6.80
CA ASN A 67 6.44 -23.89 7.18
C ASN A 67 6.67 -25.05 6.22
N ALA A 68 7.94 -25.41 6.04
CA ALA A 68 8.36 -26.63 5.38
C ALA A 68 9.22 -27.43 6.35
N ALA A 69 8.99 -28.75 6.40
CA ALA A 69 9.78 -29.64 7.23
C ALA A 69 10.49 -30.68 6.37
N ASN A 70 11.75 -30.97 6.67
CA ASN A 70 12.43 -32.10 6.06
C ASN A 70 11.69 -33.40 6.42
N ARG A 71 11.51 -34.28 5.44
CA ARG A 71 10.95 -35.62 5.68
C ARG A 71 11.97 -36.66 5.26
N TYR A 72 12.11 -37.67 6.11
CA TYR A 72 13.05 -38.77 5.94
C TYR A 72 12.28 -40.09 5.89
N ASP A 73 12.81 -41.06 5.17
CA ASP A 73 12.32 -42.44 5.21
C ASP A 73 12.79 -43.18 6.48
N GLU A 74 12.48 -44.47 6.57
CA GLU A 74 12.88 -45.32 7.69
C GLU A 74 14.39 -45.55 7.78
N ASP A 75 15.10 -45.43 6.65
CA ASP A 75 16.55 -45.57 6.54
C ASP A 75 17.28 -44.23 6.82
N GLY A 76 16.54 -43.17 7.15
CA GLY A 76 17.09 -41.84 7.40
C GLY A 76 17.51 -41.07 6.15
N ARG A 77 17.10 -41.50 4.96
CA ARG A 77 17.35 -40.79 3.70
C ARG A 77 16.30 -39.69 3.50
N LEU A 78 16.73 -38.56 2.95
CA LEU A 78 15.86 -37.41 2.71
C LEU A 78 14.87 -37.72 1.57
N LEU A 79 13.58 -37.81 1.90
CA LEU A 79 12.48 -37.97 0.94
C LEU A 79 11.97 -36.61 0.42
N TYR A 80 12.05 -35.58 1.25
CA TYR A 80 11.55 -34.25 0.92
C TYR A 80 12.42 -33.20 1.59
N ASP A 81 13.04 -32.35 0.75
CA ASP A 81 13.87 -31.25 1.19
C ASP A 81 13.00 -30.02 1.49
N GLY A 82 12.68 -29.84 2.77
CA GLY A 82 11.94 -28.67 3.23
C GLY A 82 12.74 -27.38 3.09
N ARG A 83 14.08 -27.45 3.03
CA ARG A 83 14.95 -26.28 2.87
C ARG A 83 14.86 -25.73 1.44
N GLU A 84 14.87 -26.60 0.44
CA GLU A 84 14.71 -26.19 -0.96
C GLU A 84 13.33 -25.56 -1.20
N ASP A 85 12.28 -26.21 -0.70
CA ASP A 85 10.91 -25.69 -0.79
C ASP A 85 10.74 -24.37 -0.03
N PHE A 86 11.40 -24.22 1.11
CA PHE A 86 11.47 -22.95 1.84
C PHE A 86 12.19 -21.86 1.05
N ALA A 87 13.32 -22.17 0.41
CA ALA A 87 14.03 -21.22 -0.43
C ALA A 87 13.22 -20.82 -1.68
N ARG A 88 12.39 -21.72 -2.21
CA ARG A 88 11.42 -21.39 -3.27
C ARG A 88 10.32 -20.48 -2.71
N HIS A 89 9.71 -20.85 -1.59
CA HIS A 89 8.65 -20.07 -0.94
C HIS A 89 9.11 -18.65 -0.56
N SER A 90 10.29 -18.48 0.05
CA SER A 90 10.78 -17.18 0.51
C SER A 90 10.90 -16.16 -0.63
N ARG A 91 11.23 -16.63 -1.84
CA ARG A 91 11.29 -15.82 -3.06
C ARG A 91 9.93 -15.41 -3.59
N ILE A 92 8.90 -16.23 -3.39
CA ILE A 92 7.55 -16.01 -3.94
C ILE A 92 6.51 -15.63 -2.89
N CYS A 93 6.91 -15.51 -1.62
CA CYS A 93 6.00 -15.26 -0.52
C CYS A 93 5.29 -13.91 -0.72
N PRO A 94 3.94 -13.87 -0.80
CA PRO A 94 3.19 -12.65 -1.09
C PRO A 94 3.20 -11.64 0.07
N LYS A 95 3.62 -12.08 1.26
CA LYS A 95 3.80 -11.21 2.43
C LYS A 95 5.22 -10.69 2.60
N SER A 96 6.17 -11.19 1.80
CA SER A 96 7.54 -10.68 1.81
C SER A 96 7.56 -9.22 1.34
N PRO A 97 8.34 -8.32 1.96
CA PRO A 97 8.52 -6.94 1.49
C PRO A 97 9.01 -6.84 0.04
N ALA A 98 9.75 -7.85 -0.45
CA ALA A 98 10.21 -7.89 -1.84
C ALA A 98 9.07 -8.15 -2.85
N ASN A 99 7.94 -8.67 -2.37
CA ASN A 99 6.81 -9.08 -3.20
C ASN A 99 5.51 -8.36 -2.84
N ASN A 100 5.52 -7.47 -1.85
CA ASN A 100 4.36 -6.75 -1.35
C ASN A 100 4.63 -5.25 -1.39
N PHE A 101 3.95 -4.56 -2.30
CA PHE A 101 4.12 -3.13 -2.54
C PHE A 101 2.84 -2.42 -2.17
N SER A 102 2.90 -1.43 -1.29
CA SER A 102 1.71 -0.70 -0.85
C SER A 102 1.74 0.74 -1.35
N CYS A 103 0.61 1.23 -1.82
CA CYS A 103 0.45 2.63 -2.16
C CYS A 103 0.46 3.48 -0.88
N LYS A 104 1.44 4.38 -0.75
CA LYS A 104 1.59 5.25 0.44
C LYS A 104 0.43 6.23 0.67
N TYR A 105 -0.46 6.40 -0.32
CA TYR A 105 -1.56 7.37 -0.25
C TYR A 105 -2.91 6.72 0.08
N CYS A 106 -3.25 5.58 -0.53
CA CYS A 106 -4.53 4.90 -0.28
C CYS A 106 -4.39 3.58 0.51
N GLY A 107 -3.18 3.06 0.69
CA GLY A 107 -2.93 1.78 1.37
C GLY A 107 -3.19 0.52 0.53
N GLU A 108 -3.63 0.64 -0.73
CA GLU A 108 -3.80 -0.53 -1.60
C GLU A 108 -2.49 -1.28 -1.80
N THR A 109 -2.54 -2.61 -1.68
CA THR A 109 -1.39 -3.50 -1.80
C THR A 109 -1.38 -4.22 -3.15
N PHE A 110 -0.21 -4.25 -3.78
CA PHE A 110 0.08 -4.92 -5.03
C PHE A 110 1.13 -5.98 -4.76
N THR A 111 0.86 -7.22 -5.14
CA THR A 111 1.80 -8.32 -4.93
C THR A 111 2.34 -8.86 -6.24
N ASN A 112 3.58 -9.34 -6.22
CA ASN A 112 4.10 -10.16 -7.32
C ASN A 112 3.25 -11.43 -7.45
N GLY A 113 2.85 -11.74 -8.68
CA GLY A 113 2.17 -12.98 -9.03
C GLY A 113 3.16 -13.97 -9.61
N TYR A 114 3.22 -15.17 -9.06
CA TYR A 114 4.09 -16.26 -9.52
C TYR A 114 3.27 -17.44 -10.01
N ALA A 115 3.74 -18.11 -11.06
CA ALA A 115 3.20 -19.39 -11.50
C ALA A 115 3.67 -20.53 -10.58
N VAL A 116 3.08 -21.73 -10.75
CA VAL A 116 3.41 -22.93 -9.95
C VAL A 116 4.90 -23.31 -10.08
N ASP A 117 5.51 -23.04 -11.23
CA ASP A 117 6.94 -23.26 -11.51
C ASP A 117 7.85 -22.16 -10.94
N GLY A 118 7.30 -21.15 -10.25
CA GLY A 118 8.04 -20.04 -9.66
C GLY A 118 8.38 -18.90 -10.63
N ARG A 119 7.90 -18.94 -11.88
CA ARG A 119 8.10 -17.84 -12.84
C ARG A 119 7.23 -16.63 -12.49
N LEU A 120 7.79 -15.42 -12.61
CA LEU A 120 7.04 -14.17 -12.42
C LEU A 120 6.01 -13.99 -13.56
N VAL A 121 4.73 -13.90 -13.20
CA VAL A 121 3.59 -13.70 -14.12
C VAL A 121 3.08 -12.26 -14.05
N SER A 122 3.15 -11.64 -12.88
CA SER A 122 2.69 -10.26 -12.68
C SER A 122 3.64 -9.52 -11.76
N GLU A 123 4.12 -8.36 -12.20
CA GLU A 123 5.02 -7.52 -11.42
C GLU A 123 4.20 -6.55 -10.57
N GLY A 124 4.16 -6.77 -9.26
CA GLY A 124 3.43 -5.93 -8.31
C GLY A 124 3.94 -4.49 -8.31
N LYS A 125 5.25 -4.29 -8.51
CA LYS A 125 5.87 -2.97 -8.61
C LYS A 125 5.36 -2.18 -9.82
N ALA A 126 5.34 -2.79 -11.01
CA ALA A 126 4.81 -2.15 -12.21
C ALA A 126 3.33 -1.79 -12.05
N ARG A 127 2.54 -2.65 -11.39
CA ARG A 127 1.13 -2.37 -11.08
C ARG A 127 0.97 -1.20 -10.10
N LEU A 128 1.82 -1.11 -9.08
CA LEU A 128 1.84 0.04 -8.17
C LEU A 128 2.18 1.34 -8.93
N GLU A 129 3.18 1.32 -9.80
CA GLU A 129 3.54 2.50 -10.60
C GLU A 129 2.41 2.97 -11.52
N LEU A 130 1.68 2.03 -12.15
CA LEU A 130 0.48 2.35 -12.91
C LEU A 130 -0.63 2.90 -12.01
N HIS A 131 -0.86 2.30 -10.85
CA HIS A 131 -1.83 2.78 -9.87
C HIS A 131 -1.50 4.22 -9.41
N LEU A 132 -0.24 4.55 -9.14
CA LEU A 132 0.15 5.90 -8.70
C LEU A 132 -0.21 6.99 -9.72
N LYS A 133 -0.31 6.67 -11.01
CA LYS A 133 -0.75 7.61 -12.05
C LYS A 133 -2.25 7.91 -12.00
N VAL A 134 -3.05 7.04 -11.38
CA VAL A 134 -4.52 7.13 -11.36
C VAL A 134 -5.11 7.16 -9.95
N CYS A 135 -4.28 6.99 -8.93
CA CYS A 135 -4.71 6.91 -7.54
C CYS A 135 -5.30 8.24 -7.10
N ARG A 136 -6.57 8.22 -6.67
CA ARG A 136 -7.30 9.41 -6.20
C ARG A 136 -6.73 10.00 -4.90
N SER A 137 -5.94 9.23 -4.16
CA SER A 137 -5.32 9.70 -2.92
C SER A 137 -3.98 10.41 -3.16
N VAL A 138 -3.41 10.30 -4.37
CA VAL A 138 -2.21 11.06 -4.76
C VAL A 138 -2.59 12.53 -4.95
N PRO A 139 -1.94 13.48 -4.27
CA PRO A 139 -2.26 14.91 -4.39
C PRO A 139 -2.24 15.44 -5.83
N ALA A 140 -1.29 14.99 -6.66
CA ALA A 140 -1.18 15.41 -8.05
C ALA A 140 -2.36 14.97 -8.94
N ASN A 141 -3.08 13.91 -8.56
CA ASN A 141 -4.23 13.39 -9.31
C ASN A 141 -5.57 13.92 -8.76
N CYS A 142 -5.52 14.82 -7.77
CA CYS A 142 -6.67 15.44 -7.16
C CYS A 142 -6.69 16.92 -7.49
N ASN A 143 -7.68 17.35 -8.26
CA ASN A 143 -7.96 18.77 -8.44
C ASN A 143 -8.72 19.25 -7.21
N ILE A 144 -8.19 20.19 -6.46
CA ILE A 144 -8.81 20.67 -5.21
C ILE A 144 -9.33 22.09 -5.44
N CYS A 145 -10.59 22.33 -5.12
CA CYS A 145 -11.13 23.68 -5.12
C CYS A 145 -10.48 24.49 -4.00
N GLU A 146 -9.81 25.59 -4.35
CA GLU A 146 -9.12 26.47 -3.39
C GLU A 146 -10.09 27.14 -2.40
N TYR A 147 -11.35 27.30 -2.77
CA TYR A 147 -12.35 28.00 -1.96
C TYR A 147 -13.05 27.10 -0.93
N CYS A 148 -13.31 25.84 -1.28
CA CYS A 148 -14.09 24.92 -0.43
C CYS A 148 -13.39 23.62 -0.08
N SER A 149 -12.18 23.40 -0.62
CA SER A 149 -11.38 22.18 -0.44
C SER A 149 -12.04 20.89 -0.95
N GLN A 150 -13.12 21.00 -1.74
CA GLN A 150 -13.73 19.85 -2.40
C GLN A 150 -12.74 19.29 -3.44
N LYS A 151 -12.64 17.96 -3.49
CA LYS A 151 -11.72 17.23 -4.37
C LYS A 151 -12.44 16.72 -5.60
N PHE A 152 -11.78 16.85 -6.75
CA PHE A 152 -12.24 16.45 -8.08
C PHE A 152 -11.16 15.53 -8.69
N PRO A 153 -11.16 14.24 -8.33
CA PRO A 153 -10.20 13.29 -8.87
C PRO A 153 -10.50 12.98 -10.33
N ASP A 154 -9.46 12.65 -11.09
CA ASP A 154 -9.65 12.04 -12.41
C ASP A 154 -10.32 10.66 -12.26
N VAL A 155 -11.23 10.34 -13.18
CA VAL A 155 -11.94 9.05 -13.21
C VAL A 155 -11.43 8.24 -14.40
N TYR A 156 -10.86 7.08 -14.11
CA TYR A 156 -10.39 6.11 -15.10
C TYR A 156 -11.28 4.86 -15.06
N THR A 157 -11.66 4.36 -16.22
CA THR A 157 -12.24 3.01 -16.41
C THR A 157 -11.19 2.06 -16.98
N ALA A 158 -11.55 0.79 -17.14
CA ALA A 158 -10.71 -0.20 -17.80
C ALA A 158 -10.28 0.24 -19.21
N ASP A 159 -11.14 0.98 -19.92
CA ASP A 159 -10.90 1.48 -21.28
C ASP A 159 -10.13 2.81 -21.36
N GLY A 160 -9.74 3.41 -20.22
CA GLY A 160 -8.99 4.67 -20.17
C GLY A 160 -9.65 5.78 -19.37
N LEU A 161 -9.28 7.03 -19.65
CA LEU A 161 -9.75 8.21 -18.91
C LEU A 161 -11.20 8.56 -19.30
N VAL A 162 -12.10 8.60 -18.32
CA VAL A 162 -13.54 8.89 -18.52
C VAL A 162 -13.92 10.30 -18.14
N SER A 163 -13.32 10.85 -17.08
CA SER A 163 -13.59 12.22 -16.66
C SER A 163 -12.31 12.90 -16.19
N LYS A 164 -12.07 14.09 -16.74
CA LYS A 164 -10.99 14.98 -16.31
C LYS A 164 -11.50 15.74 -15.09
N GLY A 165 -10.94 15.46 -13.92
CA GLY A 165 -11.19 16.17 -12.68
C GLY A 165 -10.95 17.67 -12.81
N GLN A 166 -10.11 18.10 -13.75
CA GLN A 166 -9.92 19.52 -14.08
C GLN A 166 -11.18 20.17 -14.68
N LEU A 167 -11.92 19.47 -15.53
CA LEU A 167 -13.19 19.97 -16.08
C LEU A 167 -14.25 20.06 -14.98
N LEU A 168 -14.35 19.02 -14.16
CA LEU A 168 -15.27 19.02 -13.00
C LEU A 168 -14.93 20.13 -12.01
N LEU A 169 -13.63 20.40 -11.79
CA LEU A 169 -13.20 21.54 -10.99
C LEU A 169 -13.61 22.85 -11.65
N GLN A 170 -13.40 23.02 -12.97
CA GLN A 170 -13.82 24.24 -13.69
C GLN A 170 -15.33 24.49 -13.57
N GLU A 171 -16.15 23.45 -13.78
CA GLU A 171 -17.60 23.51 -13.60
C GLU A 171 -17.97 23.85 -12.15
N HIS A 172 -17.31 23.21 -11.18
CA HIS A 172 -17.52 23.50 -9.76
C HIS A 172 -17.18 24.95 -9.42
N LEU A 173 -16.11 25.52 -9.98
CA LEU A 173 -15.71 26.90 -9.71
C LEU A 173 -16.79 27.92 -10.12
N LEU A 174 -17.69 27.56 -11.06
CA LEU A 174 -18.83 28.41 -11.45
C LEU A 174 -19.94 28.43 -10.39
N VAL A 175 -20.09 27.33 -9.64
CA VAL A 175 -21.20 27.13 -8.69
C VAL A 175 -20.74 27.00 -7.24
N CYS A 176 -19.44 27.12 -6.98
CA CYS A 176 -18.86 26.89 -5.67
C CYS A 176 -19.48 27.83 -4.63
N PRO A 177 -20.05 27.31 -3.52
CA PRO A 177 -20.71 28.14 -2.51
C PRO A 177 -19.76 29.11 -1.80
N LYS A 178 -18.47 28.79 -1.79
CA LYS A 178 -17.41 29.64 -1.25
C LYS A 178 -16.63 30.39 -2.33
N GLY A 179 -16.97 30.17 -3.60
CA GLY A 179 -16.29 30.79 -4.73
C GLY A 179 -16.73 32.23 -4.95
N PRO A 180 -15.88 33.06 -5.58
CA PRO A 180 -16.14 34.48 -5.80
C PRO A 180 -17.38 34.71 -6.66
N ALA A 181 -17.69 33.78 -7.58
CA ALA A 181 -18.85 33.86 -8.47
C ALA A 181 -20.19 33.86 -7.73
N ARG A 182 -20.31 33.22 -6.56
CA ARG A 182 -21.55 33.26 -5.75
C ARG A 182 -21.67 34.48 -4.85
N THR A 183 -20.59 35.27 -4.71
CA THR A 183 -20.69 36.63 -4.18
C THR A 183 -21.06 37.66 -5.26
N ALA A 184 -21.12 37.24 -6.53
CA ALA A 184 -21.53 38.07 -7.65
C ALA A 184 -23.03 37.87 -7.95
N SER A 185 -23.70 39.00 -8.16
CA SER A 185 -24.99 39.24 -8.82
C SER A 185 -25.82 38.08 -9.34
N ALA A 186 -27.14 38.21 -9.21
CA ALA A 186 -28.10 37.47 -10.02
C ALA A 186 -28.09 37.88 -11.52
N ASP A 187 -27.41 38.97 -11.89
CA ASP A 187 -27.30 39.44 -13.27
C ASP A 187 -26.35 38.54 -14.10
N PRO A 188 -26.84 37.85 -15.15
CA PRO A 188 -26.01 37.00 -16.02
C PRO A 188 -24.90 37.77 -16.74
N THR A 189 -25.08 39.07 -16.98
CA THR A 189 -24.07 39.93 -17.61
C THR A 189 -22.85 40.10 -16.72
N VAL A 190 -23.07 40.37 -15.42
CA VAL A 190 -22.00 40.47 -14.43
C VAL A 190 -21.27 39.15 -14.31
N GLN A 191 -22.00 38.03 -14.29
CA GLN A 191 -21.41 36.70 -14.21
C GLN A 191 -20.49 36.42 -15.39
N GLN A 192 -20.92 36.73 -16.61
CA GLN A 192 -20.11 36.56 -17.82
C GLN A 192 -18.82 37.39 -17.76
N ILE A 193 -18.90 38.65 -17.35
CA ILE A 193 -17.73 39.54 -17.21
C ILE A 193 -16.75 39.00 -16.16
N VAL A 194 -17.25 38.59 -14.99
CA VAL A 194 -16.42 38.04 -13.91
C VAL A 194 -15.76 36.73 -14.34
N LEU A 195 -16.46 35.89 -15.11
CA LEU A 195 -15.92 34.68 -15.73
C LEU A 195 -14.73 34.97 -16.64
N GLU A 196 -14.86 35.95 -17.53
CA GLU A 196 -13.79 36.38 -18.43
C GLU A 196 -12.58 36.94 -17.67
N ILE A 197 -12.82 37.74 -16.63
CA ILE A 197 -11.76 38.26 -15.74
C ILE A 197 -11.04 37.10 -15.07
N ASN A 198 -11.76 36.14 -14.50
CA ASN A 198 -11.18 34.96 -13.85
C ASN A 198 -10.32 34.15 -14.82
N GLN A 199 -10.75 34.01 -16.09
CA GLN A 199 -9.98 33.33 -17.12
C GLN A 199 -8.66 34.06 -17.43
N GLN A 200 -8.71 35.38 -17.61
CA GLN A 200 -7.52 36.19 -17.90
C GLN A 200 -6.56 36.27 -16.70
N VAL A 201 -7.08 36.37 -15.47
CA VAL A 201 -6.27 36.32 -14.25
C VAL A 201 -5.47 35.02 -14.18
N ARG A 202 -6.11 33.87 -14.46
CA ARG A 202 -5.42 32.58 -14.54
C ARG A 202 -4.35 32.57 -15.64
N GLN A 203 -4.66 33.12 -16.81
CA GLN A 203 -3.72 33.19 -17.93
C GLN A 203 -2.48 34.04 -17.59
N TYR A 204 -2.65 35.15 -16.87
CA TYR A 204 -1.56 36.05 -16.50
C TYR A 204 -0.91 35.74 -15.15
N SER A 205 -1.34 34.68 -14.46
CA SER A 205 -0.83 34.31 -13.13
C SER A 205 0.69 34.10 -13.07
N GLN A 206 1.32 33.70 -14.17
CA GLN A 206 2.76 33.49 -14.29
C GLN A 206 3.54 34.76 -14.68
N GLU A 207 2.85 35.86 -14.99
CA GLU A 207 3.44 37.13 -15.42
C GLU A 207 3.01 38.27 -14.46
N PRO A 208 3.61 38.40 -13.26
CA PRO A 208 3.09 39.26 -12.19
C PRO A 208 2.87 40.72 -12.59
N LEU A 209 3.78 41.28 -13.40
CA LEU A 209 3.67 42.66 -13.88
C LEU A 209 2.50 42.84 -14.86
N ARG A 210 2.29 41.87 -15.75
CA ARG A 210 1.18 41.85 -16.70
C ARG A 210 -0.16 41.71 -15.99
N LEU A 211 -0.24 40.79 -15.02
CA LEU A 211 -1.42 40.61 -14.18
C LEU A 211 -1.75 41.87 -13.39
N LYS A 212 -0.74 42.51 -12.77
CA LYS A 212 -0.91 43.77 -12.04
C LYS A 212 -1.48 44.87 -12.93
N ASN A 213 -0.91 45.07 -14.11
CA ASN A 213 -1.39 46.07 -15.07
C ASN A 213 -2.82 45.78 -15.55
N TYR A 214 -3.12 44.51 -15.84
CA TYR A 214 -4.45 44.06 -16.24
C TYR A 214 -5.50 44.35 -15.16
N LEU A 215 -5.26 43.92 -13.92
CA LEU A 215 -6.18 44.16 -12.80
C LEU A 215 -6.33 45.66 -12.51
N ARG A 216 -5.24 46.44 -12.61
CA ARG A 216 -5.31 47.88 -12.42
C ARG A 216 -6.15 48.58 -13.48
N ALA A 217 -6.03 48.17 -14.74
CA ALA A 217 -6.85 48.69 -15.83
C ALA A 217 -8.34 48.38 -15.61
N LEU A 218 -8.65 47.17 -15.15
CA LEU A 218 -10.03 46.79 -14.81
C LEU A 218 -10.58 47.58 -13.60
N GLN A 219 -9.78 47.81 -12.55
CA GLN A 219 -10.19 48.66 -11.43
C GLN A 219 -10.59 50.06 -11.91
N LEU A 220 -9.83 50.65 -12.83
CA LEU A 220 -10.15 51.97 -13.38
C LEU A 220 -11.38 51.92 -14.28
N LYS A 221 -11.49 50.91 -15.15
CA LYS A 221 -12.62 50.72 -16.06
C LYS A 221 -13.95 50.53 -15.33
N TRP A 222 -13.94 49.75 -14.25
CA TRP A 222 -15.14 49.38 -13.50
C TRP A 222 -15.34 50.20 -12.22
N HIS A 223 -14.57 51.26 -12.01
CA HIS A 223 -14.72 52.10 -10.83
C HIS A 223 -16.14 52.69 -10.79
N PRO A 224 -16.91 52.54 -9.67
CA PRO A 224 -18.32 52.95 -9.61
C PRO A 224 -18.57 54.41 -10.02
N ASP A 225 -17.63 55.31 -9.71
CA ASP A 225 -17.76 56.74 -10.00
C ASP A 225 -17.26 57.18 -11.39
N LYS A 226 -16.63 56.29 -12.17
CA LYS A 226 -15.94 56.68 -13.42
C LYS A 226 -16.45 55.97 -14.67
N THR A 227 -17.28 54.95 -14.51
CA THR A 227 -17.79 54.17 -15.64
C THR A 227 -19.16 54.67 -16.10
N SER A 228 -19.45 54.48 -17.38
CA SER A 228 -20.78 54.71 -17.96
C SER A 228 -21.74 53.52 -17.77
N GLU A 229 -21.22 52.40 -17.29
CA GLU A 229 -22.00 51.18 -17.04
C GLU A 229 -22.93 51.35 -15.83
N PRO A 230 -24.01 50.55 -15.70
CA PRO A 230 -24.89 50.60 -14.55
C PRO A 230 -24.12 50.44 -13.23
N GLN A 231 -24.41 51.30 -12.25
CA GLN A 231 -23.65 51.36 -10.99
C GLN A 231 -23.63 50.02 -10.24
N ALA A 232 -24.72 49.25 -10.28
CA ALA A 232 -24.80 47.93 -9.66
C ALA A 232 -23.81 46.94 -10.30
N THR A 233 -23.84 46.84 -11.64
CA THR A 233 -22.91 46.03 -12.44
C THR A 233 -21.46 46.43 -12.17
N ALA A 234 -21.18 47.73 -12.19
CA ALA A 234 -19.84 48.28 -11.95
C ALA A 234 -19.31 47.93 -10.56
N ALA A 235 -20.13 48.12 -9.51
CA ALA A 235 -19.73 47.85 -8.14
C ALA A 235 -19.40 46.37 -7.90
N GLU A 236 -20.14 45.46 -8.52
CA GLU A 236 -19.91 44.02 -8.40
C GLU A 236 -18.68 43.55 -9.16
N VAL A 237 -18.52 43.97 -10.42
CA VAL A 237 -17.32 43.66 -11.19
C VAL A 237 -16.08 44.24 -10.51
N PHE A 238 -16.15 45.49 -10.02
CA PHE A 238 -15.07 46.12 -9.27
C PHE A 238 -14.71 45.34 -8.01
N ARG A 239 -15.71 44.86 -7.25
CA ARG A 239 -15.48 44.03 -6.07
C ARG A 239 -14.75 42.74 -6.41
N ALA A 240 -15.14 42.05 -7.49
CA ALA A 240 -14.46 40.84 -7.95
C ALA A 240 -13.00 41.12 -8.35
N VAL A 241 -12.74 42.22 -9.08
CA VAL A 241 -11.38 42.65 -9.44
C VAL A 241 -10.56 42.99 -8.18
N GLN A 242 -11.18 43.65 -7.20
CA GLN A 242 -10.53 44.02 -5.95
C GLN A 242 -10.15 42.79 -5.13
N GLN A 243 -11.01 41.77 -5.06
CA GLN A 243 -10.68 40.51 -4.38
C GLN A 243 -9.44 39.84 -4.98
N HIS A 244 -9.34 39.77 -6.32
CA HIS A 244 -8.15 39.25 -7.00
C HIS A 244 -6.89 40.06 -6.70
N TRP A 245 -7.01 41.39 -6.73
CA TRP A 245 -5.92 42.29 -6.39
C TRP A 245 -5.38 42.04 -4.99
N GLU A 246 -6.27 41.94 -3.99
CA GLU A 246 -5.89 41.74 -2.60
C GLU A 246 -5.28 40.36 -2.37
N ALA A 247 -5.87 39.31 -2.93
CA ALA A 247 -5.34 37.95 -2.83
C ALA A 247 -3.92 37.82 -3.42
N THR A 248 -3.62 38.58 -4.48
CA THR A 248 -2.35 38.47 -5.21
C THR A 248 -1.25 39.40 -4.68
N PHE A 249 -1.59 40.62 -4.24
CA PHE A 249 -0.59 41.67 -3.99
C PHE A 249 -0.61 42.27 -2.58
N LYS A 250 -1.53 41.89 -1.70
CA LYS A 250 -1.56 42.36 -0.29
C LYS A 250 -1.02 41.33 0.72
N GLN A 251 -0.37 40.25 0.27
CA GLN A 251 0.43 39.37 1.14
C GLN A 251 1.75 40.03 1.50
#